data_AF-A0A7Y7VMU5-F1
#
_entry.id   AF-A0A7Y7VMU5-F1
#
_cell.length_a   1.000
_cell.length_b   1.000
_cell.length_c   1.000
_cell.angle_alpha   90.00
_cell.angle_beta   90.00
_cell.angle_gamma   90.00
#
_symmetry.space_group_name_H-M   'P 1'
#
loop_
_entity.id
_entity.type
_entity.pdbx_description
1 polymer ?
#
loop_
_entity_poly.entity_id
_entity_poly.type
_entity_poly.pdbx_seq_one_letter_code
_entity_poly.pdbx_strand_id
1 'polypeptide(L)'
;MRLLKEKVPEDGWKNKITAVDDITADLWLFIQSENRKIKNENALLPSYNQIRQPFIMEENNLGRTVQDWSRNDKNLKEAFSVVLRKGRK
;
A
#
# COMPACT_ATOMS: atom_id res chain seq x y z
N MET A 1 4.64 -0.10 6.98
CA MET A 1 5.00 -1.47 7.42
C MET A 1 4.00 -2.14 8.35
N ARG A 2 3.14 -1.39 9.05
CA ARG A 2 2.18 -1.97 10.00
C ARG A 2 1.25 -3.01 9.34
N LEU A 3 0.66 -2.68 8.19
CA LEU A 3 -0.20 -3.60 7.43
C LEU A 3 0.49 -4.93 7.08
N LEU A 4 1.75 -4.88 6.61
CA LEU A 4 2.53 -6.09 6.32
C LEU A 4 2.69 -6.96 7.57
N LYS A 5 2.94 -6.38 8.75
CA LYS A 5 3.10 -7.13 10.00
C LYS A 5 1.77 -7.65 10.55
N GLU A 6 0.66 -6.97 10.30
CA GLU A 6 -0.67 -7.37 10.78
C GLU A 6 -1.27 -8.50 9.94
N LYS A 7 -0.98 -8.52 8.64
CA LYS A 7 -1.52 -9.49 7.68
C LYS A 7 -0.59 -10.67 7.39
N VAL A 8 0.64 -10.65 7.92
CA VAL A 8 1.60 -11.72 7.69
C VAL A 8 1.04 -13.05 8.25
N PRO A 9 1.01 -14.13 7.44
CA PRO A 9 0.71 -15.47 7.94
C PRO A 9 1.75 -15.92 8.98
N GLU A 10 1.42 -16.89 9.83
CA GLU A 10 2.34 -17.39 10.88
C GLU A 10 3.70 -17.82 10.31
N ASP A 11 3.70 -18.50 9.16
CA ASP A 11 4.91 -18.95 8.45
C ASP A 11 5.54 -17.88 7.54
N GLY A 12 4.93 -16.70 7.46
CA GLY A 12 5.25 -15.67 6.48
C GLY A 12 4.79 -15.99 5.06
N TRP A 13 4.86 -14.99 4.17
CA TRP A 13 4.50 -15.19 2.78
C TRP A 13 5.57 -15.93 1.98
N LYS A 14 5.15 -16.78 1.05
CA LYS A 14 6.04 -17.55 0.18
C LYS A 14 6.96 -16.65 -0.66
N ASN A 15 6.41 -15.58 -1.21
CA ASN A 15 7.14 -14.63 -2.04
C ASN A 15 6.45 -13.26 -2.00
N LYS A 16 7.12 -12.24 -2.56
CA LYS A 16 6.62 -10.87 -2.57
C LYS A 16 5.31 -10.70 -3.33
N ILE A 17 5.10 -11.46 -4.40
CA ILE A 17 3.89 -11.34 -5.23
C ILE A 17 2.67 -11.71 -4.38
N THR A 18 2.71 -12.86 -3.72
CA THR A 18 1.63 -13.31 -2.82
C THR A 18 1.40 -12.32 -1.68
N ALA A 19 2.48 -11.78 -1.10
CA ALA A 19 2.36 -10.76 -0.05
C ALA A 19 1.68 -9.47 -0.55
N VAL A 20 1.99 -9.03 -1.78
CA VAL A 20 1.35 -7.85 -2.37
C VAL A 20 -0.10 -8.12 -2.70
N ASP A 21 -0.41 -9.27 -3.32
CA ASP A 21 -1.78 -9.64 -3.69
C ASP A 21 -2.68 -9.66 -2.45
N ASP A 22 -2.22 -10.25 -1.35
CA ASP A 22 -2.97 -10.37 -0.09
C ASP A 22 -3.29 -9.01 0.56
N ILE A 23 -2.41 -8.01 0.42
CA ILE A 23 -2.60 -6.68 1.04
C ILE A 23 -3.18 -5.64 0.08
N THR A 24 -3.30 -5.94 -1.21
CA THR A 24 -3.68 -4.94 -2.24
C THR A 24 -5.07 -4.38 -1.96
N ALA A 25 -6.04 -5.22 -1.58
CA ALA A 25 -7.39 -4.78 -1.25
C ALA A 25 -7.41 -3.85 -0.03
N ASP A 26 -6.67 -4.18 1.04
CA ASP A 26 -6.58 -3.33 2.24
C ASP A 26 -5.91 -1.98 1.94
N LEU A 27 -4.85 -1.98 1.12
CA LEU A 27 -4.19 -0.75 0.67
C LEU A 27 -5.13 0.13 -0.16
N TRP A 28 -5.92 -0.48 -1.04
CA TRP A 28 -6.90 0.25 -1.84
C TRP A 28 -7.98 0.90 -0.98
N LEU A 29 -8.55 0.16 -0.02
CA LEU A 29 -9.52 0.71 0.93
C LEU A 29 -8.95 1.87 1.73
N PHE A 30 -7.67 1.80 2.12
CA PHE A 30 -6.98 2.90 2.77
C PHE A 30 -6.91 4.15 1.87
N ILE A 31 -6.49 3.99 0.61
CA ILE A 31 -6.44 5.09 -0.37
C ILE A 31 -7.82 5.71 -0.58
N GLN A 32 -8.86 4.89 -0.71
CA GLN A 32 -10.24 5.37 -0.86
C GLN A 32 -10.71 6.16 0.37
N SER A 33 -10.38 5.69 1.58
CA SER A 33 -10.69 6.37 2.83
C SER A 33 -10.01 7.74 2.91
N GLU A 34 -8.72 7.82 2.58
CA GLU A 34 -7.98 9.08 2.54
C GLU A 34 -8.53 10.03 1.47
N ASN A 35 -8.85 9.52 0.28
CA ASN A 35 -9.49 10.31 -0.77
C ASN A 35 -10.85 10.87 -0.32
N ARG A 36 -11.63 10.11 0.44
CA ARG A 36 -12.90 10.60 1.01
C ARG A 36 -12.65 11.74 2.02
N LYS A 37 -11.65 11.62 2.88
CA LYS A 37 -11.28 12.69 3.82
C LYS A 37 -10.85 13.96 3.09
N ILE A 38 -9.97 13.85 2.09
CA ILE A 38 -9.52 14.98 1.29
C ILE A 38 -10.69 15.65 0.57
N LYS A 39 -11.60 14.87 -0.02
CA LYS A 39 -12.81 15.42 -0.66
C LYS A 39 -13.69 16.18 0.34
N ASN A 40 -13.84 15.68 1.57
CA ASN A 40 -14.59 16.37 2.61
C ASN A 40 -13.89 17.66 3.06
N GLU A 41 -12.57 17.63 3.25
CA GLU A 41 -11.74 18.82 3.55
C GLU A 41 -11.92 19.91 2.47
N ASN A 42 -11.98 19.48 1.21
CA ASN A 42 -12.07 20.38 0.06
C ASN A 42 -13.50 20.81 -0.30
N ALA A 43 -14.54 20.21 0.28
CA ALA A 43 -15.92 20.32 -0.18
C ALA A 43 -16.46 21.76 -0.25
N LEU A 44 -15.98 22.64 0.62
CA LEU A 44 -16.40 24.05 0.70
C LEU A 44 -15.29 25.03 0.31
N LEU A 45 -14.12 24.52 -0.10
CA LEU A 45 -12.98 25.34 -0.45
C LEU A 45 -12.90 25.54 -1.96
N PRO A 46 -12.70 26.79 -2.43
CA PRO A 46 -12.37 27.01 -3.83
C PRO A 46 -11.03 26.33 -4.16
N SER A 47 -10.86 25.85 -5.39
CA SER A 47 -9.74 24.98 -5.77
C SER A 47 -8.35 25.54 -5.43
N TYR A 48 -8.17 26.86 -5.47
CA TYR A 48 -6.89 27.52 -5.15
C TYR A 48 -6.54 27.51 -3.65
N ASN A 49 -7.51 27.24 -2.77
CA ASN A 49 -7.31 27.10 -1.32
C ASN A 49 -7.21 25.62 -0.88
N GLN A 50 -7.33 24.66 -1.80
CA GLN A 50 -7.26 23.24 -1.48
C GLN A 50 -5.80 22.81 -1.31
N ILE A 51 -5.41 22.50 -0.08
CA ILE A 51 -4.02 22.15 0.29
C ILE A 51 -3.66 20.73 -0.18
N ARG A 52 -4.62 19.80 -0.10
CA ARG A 52 -4.45 18.39 -0.46
C ARG A 52 -5.35 18.05 -1.64
N GLN A 53 -4.87 17.19 -2.52
CA GLN A 53 -5.64 16.66 -3.64
C GLN A 53 -5.78 15.15 -3.50
N PRO A 54 -6.94 14.58 -3.89
CA PRO A 54 -7.11 13.13 -3.91
C PRO A 54 -6.05 12.47 -4.80
N PHE A 55 -5.62 11.28 -4.41
CA PHE A 55 -4.70 10.48 -5.20
C PHE A 55 -5.38 10.05 -6.51
N ILE A 56 -4.73 10.35 -7.63
CA ILE A 56 -5.12 9.87 -8.96
C ILE A 56 -4.40 8.54 -9.19
N MET A 57 -4.95 7.47 -8.62
CA MET A 57 -4.44 6.11 -8.80
C MET A 57 -5.61 5.17 -9.09
N GLU A 58 -5.41 4.27 -10.06
CA GLU A 58 -6.36 3.20 -10.38
C GLU A 58 -6.03 1.95 -9.57
N GLU A 59 -7.06 1.24 -9.09
CA GLU A 59 -6.92 0.02 -8.29
C GLU A 59 -6.06 -1.04 -9.00
N ASN A 60 -6.31 -1.25 -10.30
CA ASN A 60 -5.61 -2.24 -11.11
C ASN A 60 -4.10 -1.99 -11.21
N ASN A 61 -3.67 -0.72 -11.05
CA ASN A 61 -2.26 -0.34 -11.11
C ASN A 61 -1.56 -0.43 -9.75
N LEU A 62 -2.32 -0.53 -8.65
CA LEU A 62 -1.79 -0.49 -7.29
C LEU A 62 -0.85 -1.67 -7.02
N GLY A 63 -1.27 -2.90 -7.32
CA GLY A 63 -0.46 -4.10 -7.09
C GLY A 63 0.89 -4.03 -7.80
N ARG A 64 0.89 -3.66 -9.09
CA ARG A 64 2.13 -3.48 -9.88
C ARG A 64 3.01 -2.37 -9.30
N THR A 65 2.42 -1.24 -8.94
CA THR A 65 3.14 -0.10 -8.35
C THR A 65 3.82 -0.49 -7.05
N VAL A 66 3.11 -1.18 -6.16
CA VAL A 66 3.66 -1.68 -4.88
C VAL A 66 4.77 -2.71 -5.12
N GLN A 67 4.62 -3.59 -6.11
CA GLN A 67 5.68 -4.53 -6.47
C GLN A 67 6.95 -3.80 -6.93
N ASP A 68 6.81 -2.81 -7.82
CA ASP A 68 7.94 -2.04 -8.32
C ASP A 68 8.62 -1.22 -7.22
N TRP A 69 7.84 -0.61 -6.33
CA TRP A 69 8.40 0.05 -5.14
C TRP A 69 9.10 -0.94 -4.21
N SER A 70 8.56 -2.14 -4.00
CA SER A 70 9.21 -3.17 -3.15
C SER A 70 10.55 -3.67 -3.70
N ARG A 71 10.87 -3.38 -4.96
CA ARG A 71 12.14 -3.72 -5.62
C ARG A 71 13.15 -2.57 -5.51
N ASN A 72 12.67 -1.33 -5.71
CA ASN A 72 13.52 -0.16 -5.90
C ASN A 72 13.68 0.69 -4.63
N ASP A 73 12.65 0.74 -3.77
CA ASP A 73 12.71 1.46 -2.50
C ASP A 73 13.34 0.58 -1.41
N LYS A 74 14.42 1.08 -0.80
CA LYS A 74 15.20 0.33 0.19
C LYS A 74 14.36 -0.02 1.42
N ASN A 75 13.56 0.92 1.93
CA ASN A 75 12.78 0.72 3.14
C ASN A 75 11.67 -0.33 2.90
N LEU A 76 10.95 -0.23 1.78
CA LEU A 76 9.95 -1.21 1.36
C LEU A 76 10.58 -2.58 1.15
N LYS A 77 11.72 -2.65 0.46
CA LYS A 77 12.45 -3.90 0.25
C LYS A 77 12.81 -4.59 1.58
N GLU A 78 13.29 -3.83 2.56
CA GLU A 78 13.66 -4.34 3.88
C GLU A 78 12.45 -4.85 4.66
N ALA A 79 11.32 -4.16 4.64
CA ALA A 79 10.17 -4.70 5.38
C ALA A 79 9.52 -5.90 4.73
N PHE A 80 9.49 -5.97 3.39
CA PHE A 80 9.06 -7.20 2.73
C PHE A 80 9.99 -8.36 3.12
N SER A 81 11.30 -8.15 3.24
CA SER A 81 12.22 -9.25 3.62
C SER A 81 11.95 -9.81 5.03
N VAL A 82 11.43 -9.00 5.95
CA VAL A 82 11.09 -9.42 7.32
C VAL A 82 9.86 -10.34 7.36
N VAL A 83 8.90 -10.14 6.46
CA VAL A 83 7.60 -10.85 6.46
C VAL A 83 7.54 -12.03 5.49
N LEU A 84 8.60 -12.26 4.72
CA LEU A 84 8.71 -13.41 3.85
C LEU A 84 9.19 -14.64 4.62
N ARG A 85 8.64 -15.79 4.25
CA ARG A 85 9.09 -17.09 4.75
C ARG A 85 10.57 -17.26 4.43
N LYS A 86 11.38 -17.50 5.47
CA LYS A 86 12.79 -17.87 5.29
C LYS A 86 12.82 -19.33 4.84
N GLY A 87 13.31 -19.59 3.63
CA GLY A 87 13.62 -20.95 3.21
C GLY A 87 14.59 -21.58 4.21
N ARG A 88 14.35 -22.84 4.61
CA ARG A 88 15.37 -23.63 5.30
C ARG A 88 16.62 -23.62 4.41
N LYS A 89 17.70 -23.02 4.91
CA LYS A 89 19.05 -23.24 4.37
C LYS A 89 19.45 -24.68 4.61
#